data_AF-A0A402TQH9-F1
#
_entry.id   AF-A0A402TQH9-F1
#
_cell.length_a   1.000
_cell.length_b   1.000
_cell.length_c   1.000
_cell.angle_alpha   90.00
_cell.angle_beta   90.00
_cell.angle_gamma   90.00
#
_symmetry.space_group_name_H-M   'P 1'
#
loop_
_entity.id
_entity.type
_entity.pdbx_description
1 polymer ?
#
loop_
_entity_poly.entity_id
_entity_poly.type
_entity_poly.pdbx_seq_one_letter_code
_entity_poly.pdbx_strand_id
1 'polypeptide(L)'
;MLENNEMLVRYISSERVEGVPDSFYETIDYFEPELQKAGISNARKVAAKLLLTMSRQYGGRTFYVPNLKRLANLARQHEILNDYYRRKLAVPDIAKKHRMTSTGVYTIIRSKPLPDEQ
;
A
#
# COMPACT_ATOMS: atom_id res chain seq x y z
N MET A 1 4.52 -24.44 -14.77
CA MET A 1 4.74 -23.03 -14.38
C MET A 1 4.64 -22.77 -12.87
N LEU A 2 3.85 -23.54 -12.09
CA LEU A 2 3.76 -23.36 -10.63
C LEU A 2 4.98 -23.92 -9.86
N GLU A 3 5.58 -25.03 -10.32
CA GLU A 3 6.74 -25.66 -9.67
C GLU A 3 7.98 -24.76 -9.59
N ASN A 4 8.18 -23.87 -10.57
CA ASN A 4 9.31 -22.93 -10.57
C ASN A 4 9.21 -21.90 -9.44
N ASN A 5 7.99 -21.51 -9.03
CA ASN A 5 7.83 -20.48 -8.01
C ASN A 5 8.15 -21.00 -6.61
N GLU A 6 7.79 -22.23 -6.28
CA GLU A 6 8.11 -22.81 -4.97
C GLU A 6 9.62 -23.04 -4.81
N MET A 7 10.27 -23.45 -5.90
CA MET A 7 11.72 -23.56 -5.96
C MET A 7 12.39 -22.20 -5.72
N LEU A 8 11.96 -21.14 -6.44
CA LEU A 8 12.48 -19.78 -6.25
C LEU A 8 12.21 -19.22 -4.85
N VAL A 9 11.02 -19.47 -4.29
CA VAL A 9 10.69 -19.10 -2.90
C VAL A 9 11.67 -19.76 -1.94
N ARG A 10 11.93 -21.06 -2.11
CA ARG A 10 12.86 -21.80 -1.27
C ARG A 10 14.24 -21.17 -1.34
N TYR A 11 14.80 -20.98 -2.54
CA TYR A 11 16.14 -20.41 -2.74
C TYR A 11 16.29 -19.01 -2.13
N ILE A 12 15.37 -18.08 -2.45
CA ILE A 12 15.47 -16.70 -1.95
C ILE A 12 15.19 -16.61 -0.44
N SER A 13 14.41 -17.54 0.12
CA SER A 13 14.15 -17.57 1.57
C SER A 13 15.32 -18.15 2.38
N SER A 14 16.19 -18.97 1.79
CA SER A 14 17.27 -19.65 2.51
C SER A 14 18.61 -18.94 2.43
N GLU A 15 18.96 -18.36 1.27
CA GLU A 15 20.29 -17.81 1.03
C GLU A 15 20.26 -16.63 0.06
N ARG A 16 21.35 -15.84 0.07
CA ARG A 16 21.57 -14.78 -0.91
C ARG A 16 22.05 -15.40 -2.22
N VAL A 17 21.37 -15.06 -3.30
CA VAL A 17 21.61 -15.57 -4.65
C VAL A 17 22.40 -14.53 -5.42
N GLU A 18 23.47 -14.98 -6.08
CA GLU A 18 24.30 -14.11 -6.90
C GLU A 18 23.46 -13.39 -7.98
N GLY A 19 23.67 -12.09 -8.13
CA GLY A 19 22.93 -11.24 -9.08
C GLY A 19 21.57 -10.74 -8.60
N VAL A 20 21.06 -11.20 -7.46
CA VAL A 20 19.87 -10.62 -6.82
C VAL A 20 20.29 -9.44 -5.93
N PRO A 21 19.69 -8.24 -6.10
CA PRO A 21 20.06 -7.09 -5.28
C PRO A 21 19.81 -7.31 -3.79
N ASP A 22 20.69 -6.75 -2.94
CA ASP A 22 20.55 -6.87 -1.48
C ASP A 22 19.23 -6.30 -0.94
N SER A 23 18.69 -5.26 -1.58
CA SER A 23 17.40 -4.65 -1.24
C SER A 23 16.22 -5.64 -1.33
N PHE A 24 16.37 -6.70 -2.13
CA PHE A 24 15.40 -7.78 -2.22
C PHE A 24 15.34 -8.56 -0.90
N TYR A 25 16.51 -8.87 -0.33
CA TYR A 25 16.61 -9.54 0.97
C TYR A 25 16.23 -8.63 2.13
N GLU A 26 16.63 -7.36 2.08
CA GLU A 26 16.21 -6.36 3.07
C GLU A 26 14.69 -6.21 3.13
N THR A 27 14.01 -6.32 1.99
CA THR A 27 12.54 -6.30 1.94
C THR A 27 11.93 -7.54 2.61
N ILE A 28 12.55 -8.71 2.46
CA ILE A 28 12.12 -9.94 3.17
C ILE A 28 12.34 -9.78 4.67
N ASP A 29 13.51 -9.28 5.06
CA ASP A 29 13.90 -9.06 6.45
C ASP A 29 13.01 -7.98 7.11
N TYR A 30 12.47 -7.05 6.33
CA TYR A 30 11.46 -6.08 6.80
C TYR A 30 10.09 -6.74 7.03
N PHE A 31 9.63 -7.60 6.12
CA PHE A 31 8.31 -8.25 6.25
C PHE A 31 8.28 -9.37 7.29
N GLU A 32 9.35 -10.14 7.43
CA GLU A 32 9.39 -11.32 8.28
C GLU A 32 8.96 -11.01 9.74
N PRO A 33 9.53 -10.01 10.44
CA PRO A 33 9.13 -9.70 11.82
C PRO A 33 7.66 -9.29 11.95
N GLU A 34 7.13 -8.55 10.98
CA GLU A 34 5.71 -8.14 10.99
C GLU A 34 4.77 -9.33 10.77
N LEU A 35 5.14 -10.27 9.90
CA LEU A 35 4.40 -11.52 9.70
C LEU A 35 4.47 -12.43 10.93
N GLN A 36 5.62 -12.49 11.61
CA GLN A 36 5.77 -13.20 12.88
C GLN A 36 4.86 -12.61 13.96
N LYS A 37 4.82 -11.28 14.11
CA LYS A 37 3.90 -10.59 15.03
C LYS A 37 2.43 -10.88 14.72
N ALA A 38 2.10 -11.09 13.44
CA ALA A 38 0.76 -11.50 13.01
C ALA A 38 0.46 -13.00 13.24
N GLY A 39 1.37 -13.77 13.86
CA GLY A 39 1.20 -15.19 14.17
C GLY A 39 1.41 -16.13 12.98
N ILE A 40 2.02 -15.66 11.88
CA ILE A 40 2.22 -16.47 10.68
C ILE A 40 3.44 -17.38 10.86
N SER A 41 3.20 -18.70 10.88
CA SER A 41 4.27 -19.70 10.81
C SER A 41 5.02 -19.63 9.48
N ASN A 42 6.33 -19.91 9.47
CA ASN A 42 7.19 -19.80 8.27
C ASN A 42 7.22 -18.38 7.65
N ALA A 43 7.14 -17.34 8.49
CA ALA A 43 7.10 -15.93 8.08
C ALA A 43 8.10 -15.56 6.97
N ARG A 44 9.36 -16.02 7.06
CA ARG A 44 10.37 -15.77 6.02
C ARG A 44 9.98 -16.28 4.63
N LYS A 45 9.47 -17.52 4.54
CA LYS A 45 9.00 -18.10 3.28
C LYS A 45 7.80 -17.33 2.73
N VAL A 46 6.91 -16.88 3.61
CA VAL A 46 5.76 -16.06 3.24
C VAL A 46 6.20 -14.69 2.72
N ALA A 47 7.14 -14.02 3.40
CA ALA A 47 7.74 -12.76 2.95
C ALA A 47 8.40 -12.90 1.57
N ALA A 48 9.22 -13.95 1.36
CA ALA A 48 9.83 -14.24 0.07
C ALA A 48 8.79 -14.47 -1.04
N LYS A 49 7.70 -15.20 -0.73
CA LYS A 49 6.59 -15.42 -1.67
C LYS A 49 5.85 -14.13 -2.03
N LEU A 50 5.62 -13.23 -1.07
CA LEU A 50 5.01 -11.92 -1.32
C LEU A 50 5.91 -11.07 -2.22
N LEU A 51 7.21 -11.02 -1.94
CA LEU A 51 8.15 -10.28 -2.76
C LEU A 51 8.24 -10.84 -4.19
N LEU A 52 8.32 -12.16 -4.36
CA LEU A 52 8.27 -12.79 -5.68
C LEU A 52 6.97 -12.50 -6.44
N THR A 53 5.85 -12.41 -5.72
CA THR A 53 4.57 -11.99 -6.32
C THR A 53 4.64 -10.54 -6.80
N MET A 54 5.26 -9.64 -6.02
CA MET A 54 5.50 -8.26 -6.44
C MET A 54 6.40 -8.20 -7.68
N SER A 55 7.48 -8.98 -7.72
CA SER A 55 8.39 -9.02 -8.87
C SER A 55 7.75 -9.58 -10.12
N ARG A 56 6.84 -10.55 -9.99
CA ARG A 56 6.04 -11.04 -11.12
C ARG A 56 5.11 -9.96 -11.67
N GLN A 57 4.47 -9.19 -10.79
CA GLN A 57 3.47 -8.19 -11.20
C GLN A 57 4.10 -6.87 -11.67
N TYR A 58 5.19 -6.45 -11.03
CA TYR A 58 5.82 -5.14 -11.20
C TYR A 58 7.26 -5.20 -11.73
N GLY A 59 7.80 -6.40 -11.99
CA GLY A 59 9.14 -6.56 -12.55
C GLY A 59 9.33 -5.76 -13.84
N GLY A 60 10.46 -5.06 -13.94
CA GLY A 60 10.77 -4.17 -15.07
C GLY A 60 10.00 -2.85 -15.06
N ARG A 61 9.17 -2.57 -14.04
CA ARG A 61 8.44 -1.32 -13.89
C ARG A 61 8.97 -0.53 -12.70
N THR A 62 9.03 0.78 -12.86
CA THR A 62 9.28 1.71 -11.75
C THR A 62 7.96 2.35 -11.33
N PHE A 63 7.69 2.37 -10.03
CA PHE A 63 6.53 3.08 -9.49
C PHE A 63 6.91 3.84 -8.21
N TYR A 64 6.18 4.93 -7.97
CA TYR A 64 6.34 5.75 -6.78
C TYR A 64 5.64 5.09 -5.58
N VAL A 65 6.39 4.88 -4.48
CA VAL A 65 5.83 4.49 -3.19
C VAL A 65 5.68 5.74 -2.32
N PRO A 66 4.45 6.21 -2.03
CA PRO A 66 4.25 7.35 -1.15
C PRO A 66 4.68 7.06 0.28
N ASN A 67 5.30 8.05 0.92
CA ASN A 67 5.58 7.97 2.35
C ASN A 67 4.28 7.96 3.19
N LEU A 68 4.39 7.56 4.46
CA LEU A 68 3.23 7.43 5.36
C LEU A 68 2.43 8.73 5.52
N LYS A 69 3.11 9.88 5.59
CA LYS A 69 2.43 11.19 5.68
C LYS A 69 1.57 11.45 4.45
N ARG A 70 2.09 11.16 3.26
CA ARG A 70 1.37 11.31 1.99
C ARG A 70 0.20 10.34 1.89
N LEU A 71 0.40 9.08 2.28
CA LEU A 71 -0.66 8.07 2.33
C LEU A 71 -1.79 8.46 3.29
N ALA A 72 -1.46 8.90 4.51
CA ALA A 72 -2.45 9.36 5.48
C ALA A 72 -3.27 10.56 4.95
N ASN A 73 -2.60 11.50 4.27
CA ASN A 73 -3.28 12.62 3.63
C ASN A 73 -4.20 12.17 2.49
N LEU A 74 -3.76 11.21 1.65
CA LEU A 74 -4.59 10.64 0.59
C LEU A 74 -5.81 9.92 1.15
N ALA A 75 -5.64 9.13 2.21
CA ALA A 75 -6.71 8.43 2.89
C ALA A 75 -7.73 9.41 3.48
N ARG A 76 -7.27 10.45 4.19
CA ARG A 76 -8.13 11.51 4.73
C ARG A 76 -8.91 12.24 3.63
N GLN A 77 -8.23 12.61 2.54
CA GLN A 77 -8.90 13.23 1.38
C GLN A 77 -9.97 12.31 0.80
N HIS A 78 -9.70 11.02 0.67
CA HIS A 78 -10.68 10.06 0.19
C HIS A 78 -11.88 9.96 1.15
N GLU A 79 -11.65 9.94 2.46
CA GLU A 79 -12.73 9.90 3.45
C GLU A 79 -13.60 11.15 3.39
N ILE A 80 -13.00 12.34 3.25
CA ILE A 80 -13.72 13.61 3.04
C ILE A 80 -14.62 13.53 1.80
N LEU A 81 -14.09 13.02 0.68
CA LEU A 81 -14.86 12.88 -0.56
C LEU A 81 -15.99 11.85 -0.39
N ASN A 82 -15.79 10.75 0.34
CA ASN A 82 -16.85 9.79 0.64
C ASN A 82 -17.93 10.38 1.55
N ASP A 83 -17.54 11.12 2.59
CA ASP A 83 -18.46 11.78 3.52
C ASP A 83 -19.33 12.79 2.77
N TYR A 84 -18.75 13.56 1.84
CA TYR A 84 -19.48 14.52 1.03
C TYR A 84 -20.34 13.84 -0.05
N TYR A 85 -19.76 13.00 -0.90
CA TYR A 85 -20.44 12.50 -2.08
C TYR A 85 -21.36 11.31 -1.81
N ARG A 86 -20.94 10.36 -0.96
CA ARG A 86 -21.69 9.13 -0.69
C ARG A 86 -22.60 9.25 0.52
N ARG A 87 -22.12 9.89 1.58
CA ARG A 87 -22.89 10.06 2.83
C ARG A 87 -23.66 11.37 2.91
N LYS A 88 -23.46 12.27 1.94
CA LYS A 88 -24.18 13.56 1.80
C LYS A 88 -24.11 14.42 3.07
N LEU A 89 -22.99 14.37 3.80
CA LEU A 89 -22.79 15.20 4.99
C LEU A 89 -22.56 16.66 4.60
N ALA A 90 -23.02 17.59 5.43
CA ALA A 90 -22.76 19.00 5.22
C ALA A 90 -21.29 19.34 5.48
N VAL A 91 -20.75 20.30 4.72
CA VAL A 91 -19.33 20.70 4.81
C VAL A 91 -18.89 21.10 6.23
N PRO A 92 -19.68 21.83 7.04
CA PRO A 92 -19.31 22.14 8.42
C PRO A 92 -19.10 20.89 9.30
N ASP A 93 -19.91 19.85 9.10
CA ASP A 93 -19.80 18.59 9.86
C ASP A 93 -18.55 17.82 9.47
N ILE A 94 -18.25 17.78 8.16
CA ILE A 94 -17.01 17.17 7.64
C ILE A 94 -15.78 17.93 8.16
N ALA A 95 -15.82 19.26 8.12
CA ALA A 95 -14.74 20.12 8.62
C ALA A 95 -14.44 19.86 10.10
N LYS A 96 -15.50 19.76 10.92
CA LYS A 96 -15.40 19.40 12.34
C LYS A 96 -14.82 18.00 12.54
N LYS A 97 -15.32 16.98 11.82
CA LYS A 97 -14.85 15.60 11.90
C LYS A 97 -13.36 15.48 11.58
N HIS A 98 -12.91 16.16 10.53
CA HIS A 98 -11.53 16.07 10.03
C HIS A 98 -10.58 17.12 10.62
N ARG A 99 -11.06 17.92 11.58
CA ARG A 99 -10.31 19.01 12.24
C ARG A 99 -9.64 19.94 11.23
N MET A 100 -10.41 20.41 10.26
CA MET A 100 -9.95 21.35 9.22
C MET A 100 -10.97 22.44 8.96
N THR A 101 -10.59 23.46 8.19
CA THR A 101 -11.50 24.55 7.81
C THR A 101 -12.47 24.09 6.72
N SER A 102 -13.67 24.67 6.70
CA SER A 102 -14.63 24.46 5.60
C SER A 102 -14.02 24.80 4.24
N THR A 103 -13.19 25.84 4.17
CA THR A 103 -12.43 26.19 2.95
C THR A 103 -11.52 25.05 2.51
N GLY A 104 -10.80 24.42 3.45
CA GLY A 104 -9.95 23.27 3.13
C GLY A 104 -10.75 22.07 2.61
N VAL A 105 -11.93 21.82 3.17
CA VAL A 105 -12.86 20.80 2.66
C VAL A 105 -13.30 21.13 1.23
N TYR A 106 -13.72 22.37 0.96
CA TYR A 106 -14.10 22.82 -0.39
C TYR A 106 -12.96 22.71 -1.40
N THR A 107 -11.72 23.03 -1.00
CA THR A 107 -10.54 22.84 -1.87
C THR A 107 -10.36 21.38 -2.27
N ILE A 108 -10.54 20.45 -1.33
CA ILE A 108 -10.42 19.01 -1.61
C ILE A 108 -11.53 18.56 -2.56
N ILE A 109 -12.78 18.94 -2.28
CA ILE A 109 -13.94 18.62 -3.13
C ILE A 109 -13.72 19.13 -4.56
N ARG A 110 -13.29 20.38 -4.70
CA ARG A 110 -13.02 21.02 -6.00
C ARG A 110 -11.84 20.39 -6.74
N SER A 111 -10.84 19.86 -6.03
CA SER A 111 -9.68 19.21 -6.65
C SER A 111 -10.00 17.85 -7.27
N LYS A 112 -11.09 17.22 -6.81
CA LYS A 112 -11.57 15.92 -7.25
C LYS A 112 -13.10 15.96 -7.30
N PRO A 113 -13.69 16.67 -8.28
CA PRO A 113 -15.09 16.46 -8.60
C PRO A 113 -15.26 14.95 -8.87
N LEU A 114 -16.38 14.35 -8.46
CA LEU A 114 -16.71 13.04 -9.00
C LEU A 114 -16.56 13.13 -10.53
N PRO A 115 -16.00 12.12 -11.22
CA PRO A 115 -16.35 11.97 -12.62
C PRO A 115 -17.88 11.94 -12.61
N ASP A 116 -18.49 12.89 -13.32
CA ASP A 116 -19.94 12.92 -13.46
C ASP A 116 -20.42 11.49 -13.72
N GLU A 117 -21.60 11.16 -13.18
CA GLU A 117 -22.37 10.03 -13.70
C GLU A 117 -22.47 10.24 -15.22
N GLN A 118 -21.53 9.67 -15.98
CA GLN A 118 -21.57 9.61 -17.44
C GLN A 118 -22.64 8.62 -17.85
#